data_AF-A0A510KEP0-F1
#
_entry.id   AF-A0A510KEP0-F1
#
_cell.length_a   1.000
_cell.length_b   1.000
_cell.length_c   1.000
_cell.angle_alpha   90.00
_cell.angle_beta   90.00
_cell.angle_gamma   90.00
#
_symmetry.space_group_name_H-M   'P 1'
#
loop_
_entity.id
_entity.type
_entity.pdbx_description
1 polymer ?
#
loop_
_entity_poly.entity_id
_entity_poly.type
_entity_poly.pdbx_seq_one_letter_code
_entity_poly.pdbx_strand_id
1 'polypeptide(L)' 'MLNRDILVNESQAISDIRNSVGIISEETLVAQHPWVTDVQEELARIKKEKNEQQIEEQTDYANFNGKHNYNGDLNE' A
#
# COMPACT_ATOMS: atom_id res chain seq x y z
N MET A 1 15.56 -24.31 13.36
CA MET A 1 16.07 -25.06 12.19
C MET A 1 16.04 -24.10 11.01
N LEU A 2 17.16 -23.44 10.73
CA LEU A 2 17.28 -22.44 9.66
C LEU A 2 18.35 -22.96 8.71
N ASN A 3 17.96 -23.84 7.78
CA ASN A 3 18.88 -24.42 6.82
C ASN A 3 18.78 -23.63 5.50
N ARG A 4 19.92 -23.06 5.12
CA ARG A 4 20.13 -22.10 4.04
C ARG A 4 20.00 -22.68 2.62
N ASP A 5 18.94 -23.45 2.35
CA ASP A 5 18.43 -23.72 0.99
C ASP A 5 17.22 -22.83 0.65
N ILE A 6 16.76 -22.03 1.62
CA ILE A 6 15.51 -21.27 1.62
C ILE A 6 15.55 -20.03 0.70
N LEU A 7 16.71 -19.50 0.32
CA LEU A 7 16.80 -18.22 -0.43
C LEU A 7 16.14 -18.28 -1.83
N VAL A 8 16.22 -19.44 -2.50
CA VAL A 8 15.48 -19.68 -3.76
C VAL A 8 13.99 -19.86 -3.49
N ASN A 9 13.65 -20.50 -2.38
CA ASN A 9 12.26 -20.79 -2.02
C ASN A 9 11.49 -19.54 -1.61
N GLU A 10 12.09 -18.63 -0.83
CA GLU A 10 11.49 -17.33 -0.46
C GLU A 10 11.22 -16.48 -1.70
N SER A 11 12.18 -16.41 -2.62
CA SER A 11 12.02 -15.66 -3.88
C SER A 11 10.87 -16.22 -4.72
N GLN A 12 10.73 -17.55 -4.80
CA GLN A 12 9.62 -18.20 -5.50
C GLN A 12 8.29 -17.97 -4.77
N ALA A 13 8.25 -18.13 -3.45
CA ALA A 13 7.06 -17.89 -2.65
C ALA A 13 6.56 -16.44 -2.80
N ILE A 14 7.46 -15.45 -2.76
CA ILE A 14 7.12 -14.04 -3.00
C ILE A 14 6.57 -13.84 -4.42
N SER A 15 7.19 -14.48 -5.42
CA SER A 15 6.71 -14.43 -6.81
C SER A 15 5.30 -15.01 -6.95
N ASP A 16 5.05 -16.16 -6.34
CA ASP A 16 3.75 -16.84 -6.38
C ASP A 16 2.67 -16.04 -5.64
N ILE A 17 3.00 -15.44 -4.50
CA ILE A 17 2.13 -14.52 -3.76
C ILE A 17 1.79 -13.31 -4.64
N ARG A 18 2.80 -12.70 -5.28
CA ARG A 18 2.58 -11.55 -6.19
C ARG A 18 1.67 -11.93 -7.37
N ASN A 19 1.85 -13.11 -7.95
CA ASN A 19 1.01 -13.60 -9.05
C ASN A 19 -0.42 -13.94 -8.61
N SER A 20 -0.64 -14.12 -7.30
CA SER A 20 -1.94 -14.44 -6.72
C SER A 20 -2.73 -13.20 -6.29
N VAL A 21 -2.14 -12.00 -6.39
CA VAL A 21 -2.83 -10.73 -6.13
C VAL A 21 -4.04 -10.59 -7.06
N GLY A 22 -5.21 -10.36 -6.48
CA GLY A 22 -6.48 -10.26 -7.21
C GLY A 22 -7.14 -11.59 -7.57
N ILE A 23 -6.47 -12.73 -7.31
CA ILE A 23 -7.05 -14.07 -7.43
C ILE A 23 -7.57 -14.55 -6.08
N ILE A 24 -6.81 -14.33 -5.01
CA ILE A 24 -7.17 -14.67 -3.63
C ILE A 24 -7.16 -13.43 -2.73
N SER A 25 -7.72 -13.58 -1.52
CA SER A 25 -7.83 -12.49 -0.56
C SER A 25 -6.46 -11.98 -0.08
N GLU A 26 -6.37 -10.68 0.19
CA GLU A 26 -5.17 -10.05 0.75
C GLU A 26 -4.76 -10.69 2.09
N GLU A 27 -5.72 -11.09 2.92
CA GLU A 27 -5.46 -11.82 4.17
C GLU A 27 -4.69 -13.12 3.92
N THR A 28 -5.07 -13.88 2.89
CA THR A 28 -4.37 -15.13 2.53
C THR A 28 -2.96 -14.85 2.00
N LEU A 29 -2.79 -13.81 1.18
CA LEU A 29 -1.49 -13.40 0.65
C LEU A 29 -0.52 -13.00 1.76
N VAL A 30 -0.99 -12.21 2.72
CA VAL A 30 -0.24 -11.75 3.88
C VAL A 30 0.11 -12.94 4.79
N ALA A 31 -0.82 -13.87 5.01
CA ALA A 31 -0.58 -15.08 5.80
C ALA A 31 0.46 -16.04 5.19
N GLN A 32 0.60 -16.04 3.87
CA GLN A 32 1.58 -16.87 3.15
C GLN A 32 2.95 -16.22 3.04
N HIS A 33 3.06 -14.93 3.40
CA HIS A 33 4.27 -14.16 3.19
C HIS A 33 5.37 -14.57 4.20
N PRO A 34 6.60 -14.92 3.75
CA PRO A 34 7.65 -15.46 4.62
C PRO A 34 8.09 -14.57 5.77
N TRP A 35 7.89 -13.26 5.63
CA TRP A 35 8.29 -12.25 6.62
C TRP A 35 7.16 -11.80 7.55
N VAL A 36 5.93 -12.25 7.30
CA VAL A 36 4.78 -11.89 8.13
C VAL A 36 4.70 -12.88 9.28
N THR A 37 4.73 -12.34 10.50
CA THR A 37 4.63 -13.12 11.74
C THR A 37 3.24 -13.03 12.36
N ASP A 38 2.61 -11.85 12.27
CA ASP A 38 1.21 -11.63 12.65
C ASP A 38 0.45 -11.01 11.48
N VAL A 39 -0.50 -11.78 10.94
CA VAL A 39 -1.33 -11.40 9.79
C VAL A 39 -2.24 -10.22 10.12
N GLN A 40 -2.79 -10.19 11.33
CA GLN A 40 -3.75 -9.16 11.72
C GLN A 40 -3.04 -7.83 11.96
N GLU A 41 -1.85 -7.87 12.56
CA GLU A 41 -1.02 -6.67 12.70
C GLU A 41 -0.61 -6.11 11.34
N GLU A 42 -0.18 -6.95 10.40
CA GLU A 42 0.26 -6.52 9.09
C GLU A 42 -0.90 -5.92 8.27
N LEU A 43 -2.07 -6.55 8.29
CA LEU A 43 -3.27 -5.99 7.63
C LEU A 43 -3.66 -4.63 8.22
N ALA A 44 -3.52 -4.44 9.54
CA ALA A 44 -3.79 -3.16 10.17
C ALA A 44 -2.78 -2.08 9.72
N ARG A 45 -1.50 -2.43 9.57
CA ARG A 45 -0.46 -1.54 9.04
C ARG A 45 -0.75 -1.13 7.60
N ILE A 46 -1.03 -2.10 6.72
CA ILE A 46 -1.38 -1.86 5.31
C ILE A 46 -2.59 -0.92 5.20
N LYS A 47 -3.64 -1.16 6.00
CA LYS A 47 -4.84 -0.31 6.00
C LYS A 47 -4.54 1.11 6.46
N LYS A 48 -3.68 1.28 7.47
CA LYS A 48 -3.26 2.59 7.96
C LYS A 48 -2.50 3.35 6.87
N GLU A 49 -1.52 2.72 6.24
CA GLU A 49 -0.73 3.32 5.15
C GLU A 49 -1.62 3.74 3.98
N LYS A 50 -2.55 2.87 3.56
CA LYS A 50 -3.50 3.18 2.47
C LYS A 50 -4.43 4.35 2.82
N ASN A 51 -4.85 4.46 4.08
CA ASN A 51 -5.68 5.59 4.52
C ASN A 51 -4.88 6.88 4.56
N GLU A 52 -3.64 6.85 5.06
CA GLU A 52 -2.75 8.01 5.11
C GLU A 52 -2.43 8.52 3.70
N GLN A 53 -2.12 7.61 2.76
CA GLN A 53 -1.90 7.96 1.36
C GLN A 53 -3.12 8.61 0.71
N GLN A 54 -4.33 8.07 0.93
CA GLN A 54 -5.56 8.67 0.40
C GLN A 54 -5.82 10.07 0.98
N ILE A 55 -5.51 10.27 2.26
CA ILE A 55 -5.67 11.58 2.90
C ILE A 55 -4.66 12.58 2.32
N GLU A 56 -3.39 12.20 2.18
CA GLU A 56 -2.37 13.04 1.55
C GLU A 56 -2.77 13.44 0.13
N GLU A 57 -3.15 12.47 -0.72
CA GLU A 57 -3.63 12.72 -2.08
C GLU A 57 -4.79 13.72 -2.07
N GLN A 58 -5.79 13.51 -1.21
CA GLN A 58 -6.95 14.37 -1.13
C GLN A 58 -6.63 15.78 -0.65
N THR A 59 -5.68 15.93 0.28
CA THR A 59 -5.18 17.23 0.72
C THR A 59 -4.37 17.95 -0.35
N ASP A 60 -3.58 17.22 -1.16
CA ASP A 60 -2.83 17.80 -2.27
C ASP A 60 -3.76 18.31 -3.37
N TYR A 61 -4.80 17.54 -3.72
CA TYR A 61 -5.84 17.99 -4.66
C TYR A 61 -6.61 19.22 -4.14
N ALA A 62 -6.94 19.26 -2.84
CA ALA A 62 -7.62 20.42 -2.24
C ALA A 62 -6.74 21.68 -2.23
N ASN A 63 -5.44 21.54 -1.95
CA ASN A 63 -4.49 22.64 -1.91
C ASN A 63 -4.17 23.21 -3.31
N PHE A 64 -4.20 22.39 -4.36
CA PHE A 64 -4.00 22.85 -5.73
C PHE A 64 -5.17 23.70 -6.23
N ASN A 65 -6.42 23.31 -5.94
CA ASN A 65 -7.61 24.08 -6.31
C ASN A 65 -7.77 25.40 -5.53
N GLY A 66 -7.18 25.50 -4.33
CA GLY A 66 -7.22 26.72 -3.53
C GLY A 66 -6.39 27.89 -4.08
N LYS A 67 -5.41 27.63 -4.96
CA LYS A 67 -4.47 28.64 -5.47
C LYS A 67 -4.84 29.27 -6.82
N HIS A 68 -5.95 28.89 -7.44
CA HIS A 68 -6.38 29.48 -8.72
C HIS A 68 -7.35 30.67 -8.60
N ASN A 69 -7.68 31.11 -7.38
CA ASN A 69 -8.47 32.33 -7.15
C ASN A 69 -7.56 33.56 -7.00
N TYR A 70 -6.72 33.84 -8.00
CA TYR A 70 -6.04 35.15 -8.10
C TYR A 70 -6.90 36.11 -8.92
N ASN A 71 -7.70 36.89 -8.18
CA ASN A 71 -8.21 38.23 -8.45
C ASN A 71 -8.07 38.74 -9.90
N GLY A 72 -9.12 38.53 -10.68
CA GLY A 72 -9.38 39.25 -11.92
C GLY A 72 -10.41 40.39 -11.74
N ASP A 73 -10.41 41.08 -10.60
CA ASP A 73 -11.08 42.39 -10.49
C ASP A 73 -10.17 43.44 -11.16
N LEU A 74 -10.17 43.41 -12.49
CA LEU A 74 -9.77 44.57 -13.29
C LEU A 74 -11.00 45.48 -13.37
N ASN A 75 -11.01 46.48 -12.51
CA ASN A 75 -12.02 47.54 -12.49
C ASN A 75 -12.21 48.18 -13.88
N GLU A 76 -13.48 48.44 -14.20
CA GLU A 76 -13.99 49.33 -15.26
C GLU A 76 -13.29 50.71 -15.31
#